data_AF-A0A7C1B898-F1
#
_entry.id   AF-A0A7C1B898-F1
#
_cell.length_a   1.000
_cell.length_b   1.000
_cell.length_c   1.000
_cell.angle_alpha   90.00
_cell.angle_beta   90.00
_cell.angle_gamma   90.00
#
_symmetry.space_group_name_H-M   'P 1'
#
loop_
_entity.id
_entity.type
_entity.pdbx_description
1 polymer ?
#
loop_
_entity_poly.entity_id
_entity_poly.type
_entity_poly.pdbx_seq_one_letter_code
_entity_poly.pdbx_strand_id
1 'polypeptide(L)'
;MPRILKLAYISVCAALYAAIGYLTYLGIFAPVVGVVRFWPSVVIPAVFSIMMGPEIGAAGAAIGIFISDMAIHGNALLSLTVGVPANYAGFYTMGVLARWKGRLSLLTISSLMPSAVIVMLGYAGLLRGEAFKILLTATLISAGISIAASIARKEFTPMLLACSIGLIIGSLIIGIGVWLFSQFFTLPSGESMLPVWAAAVWFVWTFSSEIPFLVIFVPFLVKILEKALPSRRRVQG
;
A
#
# COMPACT_ATOMS: atom_id res chain seq x y z
N MET A 1 1.73 21.28 15.61
CA MET A 1 0.38 21.47 15.03
C MET A 1 -0.66 21.32 16.13
N PRO A 2 -1.70 22.16 16.21
CA PRO A 2 -2.74 22.04 17.25
C PRO A 2 -3.44 20.67 17.20
N ARG A 3 -3.80 20.13 18.36
CA ARG A 3 -4.43 18.79 18.47
C ARG A 3 -5.73 18.69 17.67
N ILE A 4 -6.59 19.72 17.73
CA ILE A 4 -7.86 19.78 17.00
C ILE A 4 -7.63 19.65 15.50
N LEU A 5 -6.66 20.41 14.98
CA LEU A 5 -6.33 20.36 13.55
C LEU A 5 -5.79 18.98 13.14
N LYS A 6 -5.06 18.29 14.03
CA LYS A 6 -4.57 16.93 13.77
C LYS A 6 -5.72 15.94 13.63
N LEU A 7 -6.67 16.00 14.57
CA LEU A 7 -7.87 15.18 14.53
C LEU A 7 -8.72 15.45 13.29
N ALA A 8 -8.84 16.73 12.88
CA ALA A 8 -9.55 17.09 11.65
C ALA A 8 -8.93 16.42 10.42
N TYR A 9 -7.60 16.50 10.24
CA TYR A 9 -6.96 15.84 9.09
C TYR A 9 -7.02 14.31 9.15
N ILE A 10 -6.89 13.71 10.33
CA ILE A 10 -7.06 12.25 10.48
C ILE A 10 -8.47 11.85 10.04
N SER A 11 -9.49 12.59 10.49
CA SER A 11 -10.90 12.32 10.18
C SER A 11 -11.17 12.48 8.68
N VAL A 12 -10.67 13.55 8.05
CA VAL A 12 -10.81 13.77 6.60
C VAL A 12 -10.07 12.69 5.81
N CYS A 13 -8.85 12.32 6.21
CA CYS A 13 -8.09 11.26 5.57
C CYS A 13 -8.83 9.92 5.64
N ALA A 14 -9.35 9.56 6.81
CA ALA A 14 -10.11 8.32 7.00
C ALA A 14 -11.38 8.30 6.16
N ALA A 15 -12.16 9.38 6.17
CA ALA A 15 -13.40 9.50 5.39
C ALA A 15 -13.14 9.41 3.89
N LEU A 16 -12.14 10.15 3.38
CA LEU A 16 -11.77 10.10 1.96
C LEU A 16 -11.25 8.72 1.56
N TYR A 17 -10.37 8.12 2.37
CA TYR A 17 -9.81 6.81 2.08
C TYR A 17 -10.90 5.73 2.01
N ALA A 18 -11.85 5.76 2.96
CA ALA A 18 -12.96 4.82 2.99
C ALA A 18 -13.94 5.05 1.83
N ALA A 19 -14.37 6.29 1.61
CA ALA A 19 -15.36 6.63 0.58
C ALA A 19 -14.82 6.39 -0.83
N ILE A 20 -13.62 6.88 -1.14
CA ILE A 20 -13.00 6.66 -2.46
C ILE A 20 -12.64 5.19 -2.64
N GLY A 21 -12.19 4.51 -1.58
CA GLY A 21 -11.98 3.07 -1.60
C GLY A 21 -13.24 2.32 -2.01
N TYR A 22 -14.38 2.64 -1.40
CA TYR A 22 -15.66 2.03 -1.76
C TYR A 22 -16.10 2.37 -3.20
N LEU A 23 -15.94 3.63 -3.63
CA LEU A 23 -16.27 4.07 -5.00
C LEU A 23 -15.39 3.43 -6.07
N THR A 24 -14.16 3.04 -5.71
CA THR A 24 -13.19 2.42 -6.62
C THR A 24 -13.06 0.90 -6.39
N TYR A 25 -13.97 0.32 -5.61
CA TYR A 25 -14.02 -1.11 -5.39
C TYR A 25 -14.61 -1.81 -6.61
N LEU A 26 -13.73 -2.42 -7.41
CA LEU A 26 -14.10 -3.10 -8.66
C LEU A 26 -14.38 -4.61 -8.45
N GLY A 27 -14.38 -5.10 -7.21
CA GLY A 27 -14.51 -6.55 -6.94
C GLY A 27 -13.31 -7.39 -7.40
N ILE A 28 -12.17 -6.75 -7.68
CA ILE A 28 -10.95 -7.43 -8.11
C ILE A 28 -10.13 -7.82 -6.87
N PHE A 29 -9.78 -9.10 -6.77
CA PHE A 29 -9.03 -9.68 -5.65
C PHE A 29 -7.78 -10.41 -6.13
N ALA A 30 -6.89 -10.71 -5.17
CA ALA A 30 -5.67 -11.48 -5.40
C ALA A 30 -5.97 -12.76 -6.20
N PRO A 31 -5.29 -12.98 -7.34
CA PRO A 31 -5.45 -14.21 -8.10
C PRO A 31 -5.16 -15.43 -7.23
N VAL A 32 -5.90 -16.52 -7.43
CA VAL A 32 -5.75 -17.82 -6.76
C VAL A 32 -6.17 -17.85 -5.29
N VAL A 33 -5.80 -16.86 -4.49
CA VAL A 33 -5.97 -16.89 -3.01
C VAL A 33 -7.03 -15.92 -2.48
N GLY A 34 -7.60 -15.06 -3.33
CA GLY A 34 -8.74 -14.20 -3.00
C GLY A 34 -8.48 -13.23 -1.83
N VAL A 35 -9.54 -12.70 -1.21
CA VAL A 35 -9.54 -11.89 0.03
C VAL A 35 -8.91 -10.49 -0.06
N VAL A 36 -7.66 -10.38 -0.48
CA VAL A 36 -6.99 -9.08 -0.58
C VAL A 36 -7.39 -8.38 -1.87
N ARG A 37 -7.99 -7.21 -1.73
CA ARG A 37 -8.58 -6.43 -2.82
C ARG A 37 -7.57 -5.56 -3.55
N PHE A 38 -7.88 -5.23 -4.80
CA PHE A 38 -7.29 -4.13 -5.53
C PHE A 38 -7.71 -2.79 -4.90
N TRP A 39 -6.75 -1.96 -4.48
CA TRP A 39 -7.06 -0.79 -3.63
C TRP A 39 -6.33 0.50 -4.04
N PRO A 40 -6.73 1.18 -5.12
CA PRO A 40 -6.03 2.37 -5.61
C PRO A 40 -6.17 3.59 -4.69
N SER A 41 -7.12 3.57 -3.75
CA SER A 41 -7.37 4.68 -2.81
C SER A 41 -6.23 4.92 -1.82
N VAL A 42 -5.23 4.03 -1.74
CA VAL A 42 -4.00 4.18 -0.93
C VAL A 42 -3.22 5.47 -1.22
N VAL A 43 -3.46 6.09 -2.37
CA VAL A 43 -2.95 7.43 -2.71
C VAL A 43 -3.32 8.47 -1.64
N ILE A 44 -4.53 8.39 -1.08
CA ILE A 44 -5.05 9.37 -0.12
C ILE A 44 -4.22 9.38 1.17
N PRO A 45 -4.13 8.27 1.93
CA PRO A 45 -3.33 8.25 3.14
C PRO A 45 -1.84 8.50 2.87
N ALA A 46 -1.30 8.07 1.71
CA ALA A 46 0.08 8.41 1.33
C ALA A 46 0.31 9.92 1.25
N VAL A 47 -0.57 10.65 0.55
CA VAL A 47 -0.49 12.12 0.45
C VAL A 47 -0.58 12.78 1.83
N PHE A 48 -1.50 12.32 2.70
CA PHE A 48 -1.63 12.85 4.06
C PHE A 48 -0.39 12.55 4.92
N SER A 49 0.16 11.34 4.85
CA SER A 49 1.37 10.96 5.57
C SER A 49 2.57 11.82 5.18
N ILE A 50 2.72 12.11 3.89
CA ILE A 50 3.83 12.90 3.36
C ILE A 50 3.67 14.39 3.69
N MET A 51 2.47 14.95 3.50
CA MET A 51 2.24 16.40 3.60
C MET A 51 1.89 16.87 5.00
N MET A 52 1.04 16.12 5.69
CA MET A 52 0.49 16.54 6.98
C MET A 52 1.28 15.92 8.15
N GLY A 53 1.90 14.77 7.92
CA GLY A 53 2.84 14.11 8.82
C GLY A 53 2.53 12.61 8.98
N PRO A 54 3.53 11.79 9.36
CA PRO A 54 3.42 10.32 9.36
C PRO A 54 2.23 9.79 10.16
N GLU A 55 2.04 10.33 11.36
CA GLU A 55 0.96 9.93 12.27
C GLU A 55 -0.45 10.23 11.72
N ILE A 56 -0.58 11.27 10.89
CA ILE A 56 -1.88 11.71 10.37
C ILE A 56 -2.37 10.76 9.29
N GLY A 57 -1.53 10.49 8.29
CA GLY A 57 -1.89 9.55 7.22
C GLY A 57 -1.98 8.12 7.74
N ALA A 58 -1.11 7.71 8.68
CA ALA A 58 -1.17 6.38 9.29
C ALA A 58 -2.46 6.14 10.10
N ALA A 59 -2.83 7.06 10.99
CA ALA A 59 -4.08 6.95 11.76
C ALA A 59 -5.31 7.05 10.85
N GLY A 60 -5.28 7.95 9.86
CA GLY A 60 -6.35 8.06 8.87
C GLY A 60 -6.51 6.78 8.05
N ALA A 61 -5.41 6.16 7.63
CA ALA A 61 -5.43 4.89 6.91
C ALA A 61 -5.97 3.74 7.75
N ALA A 62 -5.53 3.64 9.01
CA ALA A 62 -6.00 2.65 9.97
C ALA A 62 -7.52 2.73 10.18
N ILE A 63 -8.06 3.93 10.40
CA ILE A 63 -9.50 4.11 10.58
C ILE A 63 -10.25 3.86 9.26
N GLY A 64 -9.75 4.41 8.16
CA GLY A 64 -10.39 4.28 6.85
C GLY A 64 -10.44 2.83 6.36
N ILE A 65 -9.35 2.06 6.49
CA ILE A 65 -9.34 0.64 6.11
C ILE A 65 -10.31 -0.16 6.98
N PHE A 66 -10.39 0.13 8.29
CA PHE A 66 -11.34 -0.56 9.16
C PHE A 66 -12.78 -0.33 8.71
N ILE A 67 -13.16 0.92 8.39
CA ILE A 67 -14.48 1.24 7.86
C ILE A 67 -14.74 0.48 6.55
N SER A 68 -13.79 0.50 5.61
CA SER A 68 -13.93 -0.20 4.33
C SER A 68 -13.99 -1.72 4.48
N ASP A 69 -13.25 -2.30 5.40
CA ASP A 69 -13.26 -3.75 5.66
C ASP A 69 -14.58 -4.17 6.29
N MET A 70 -15.15 -3.37 7.18
CA MET A 70 -16.47 -3.61 7.73
C MET A 70 -17.58 -3.49 6.67
N ALA A 71 -17.45 -2.55 5.73
CA ALA A 71 -18.42 -2.39 4.65
C ALA A 71 -18.34 -3.51 3.59
N ILE A 72 -17.16 -4.08 3.35
CA ILE A 72 -16.94 -5.05 2.25
C ILE A 72 -16.91 -6.49 2.75
N HIS A 73 -16.20 -6.77 3.84
CA HIS A 73 -15.98 -8.14 4.36
C HIS A 73 -16.77 -8.41 5.64
N GLY A 74 -17.10 -7.38 6.42
CA GLY A 74 -17.79 -7.52 7.70
C GLY A 74 -16.96 -8.22 8.79
N ASN A 75 -15.67 -8.46 8.57
CA ASN A 75 -14.80 -9.16 9.52
C ASN A 75 -13.91 -8.19 10.30
N ALA A 76 -14.42 -7.72 11.45
CA ALA A 76 -13.72 -6.79 12.32
C ALA A 76 -12.40 -7.36 12.85
N LEU A 77 -12.37 -8.65 13.20
CA LEU A 77 -11.19 -9.28 13.79
C LEU A 77 -10.04 -9.32 12.77
N LEU A 78 -10.31 -9.72 11.54
CA LEU A 78 -9.32 -9.72 10.46
C LEU A 78 -8.80 -8.30 10.20
N SER A 79 -9.68 -7.31 10.15
CA SER A 79 -9.27 -5.92 9.93
C SER A 79 -8.39 -5.41 11.07
N LEU A 80 -8.79 -5.59 12.33
CA LEU A 80 -8.05 -5.11 13.50
C LEU A 80 -6.70 -5.83 13.69
N THR A 81 -6.58 -7.08 13.27
CA THR A 81 -5.35 -7.88 13.42
C THR A 81 -4.40 -7.75 12.23
N VAL A 82 -4.91 -7.43 11.03
CA VAL A 82 -4.11 -7.42 9.80
C VAL A 82 -4.24 -6.09 9.05
N GLY A 83 -5.44 -5.72 8.61
CA GLY A 83 -5.67 -4.55 7.77
C GLY A 83 -5.22 -3.24 8.42
N VAL A 84 -5.68 -3.00 9.65
CA VAL A 84 -5.37 -1.81 10.45
C VAL A 84 -3.86 -1.70 10.76
N PRO A 85 -3.19 -2.73 11.31
CA PRO A 85 -1.74 -2.69 11.52
C PRO A 85 -0.95 -2.47 10.23
N ALA A 86 -1.31 -3.15 9.14
CA ALA A 86 -0.62 -3.00 7.85
C ALA A 86 -0.69 -1.58 7.30
N ASN A 87 -1.90 -1.00 7.30
CA ASN A 87 -2.11 0.36 6.83
C ASN A 87 -1.36 1.36 7.72
N TYR A 88 -1.48 1.25 9.04
CA TYR A 88 -0.77 2.14 9.96
C TYR A 88 0.74 2.10 9.73
N ALA A 89 1.34 0.90 9.75
CA ALA A 89 2.78 0.73 9.62
C ALA A 89 3.31 1.19 8.25
N GLY A 90 2.59 0.83 7.18
CA GLY A 90 2.96 1.19 5.82
C GLY A 90 2.97 2.71 5.63
N PHE A 91 1.84 3.38 5.90
CA PHE A 91 1.71 4.82 5.68
C PHE A 91 2.51 5.65 6.69
N TYR A 92 2.72 5.18 7.92
CA TYR A 92 3.64 5.83 8.85
C TYR A 92 5.05 5.83 8.28
N THR A 93 5.51 4.67 7.79
CA THR A 93 6.82 4.55 7.18
C THR A 93 6.96 5.45 5.95
N MET A 94 5.96 5.49 5.07
CA MET A 94 5.98 6.41 3.91
C MET A 94 6.22 7.86 4.33
N GLY A 95 5.49 8.34 5.36
CA GLY A 95 5.65 9.72 5.83
C GLY A 95 7.02 10.01 6.42
N VAL A 96 7.61 9.06 7.15
CA VAL A 96 8.96 9.20 7.74
C VAL A 96 10.03 9.22 6.65
N LEU A 97 9.96 8.27 5.71
CA LEU A 97 10.98 8.07 4.68
C LEU A 97 10.92 9.10 3.56
N ALA A 98 9.79 9.78 3.36
CA ALA A 98 9.67 10.82 2.33
C ALA A 98 10.67 11.98 2.51
N ARG A 99 11.26 12.13 3.70
CA ARG A 99 12.28 13.13 4.03
C ARG A 99 13.71 12.65 3.78
N TRP A 100 13.90 11.37 3.47
CA TRP A 100 15.22 10.78 3.27
C TRP A 100 15.80 11.16 1.91
N LYS A 101 17.11 10.99 1.74
CA LYS A 101 17.73 11.12 0.41
C LYS A 101 17.28 9.97 -0.48
N GLY A 102 16.67 10.30 -1.61
CA GLY A 102 16.30 9.33 -2.63
C GLY A 102 17.52 8.67 -3.25
N ARG A 103 17.46 7.36 -3.47
CA ARG A 103 18.48 6.58 -4.18
C ARG A 103 17.79 5.70 -5.21
N LEU A 104 18.06 5.95 -6.50
CA LEU A 104 17.47 5.16 -7.58
C LEU A 104 17.77 3.66 -7.42
N SER A 105 18.98 3.30 -6.99
CA SER A 105 19.34 1.89 -6.75
C SER A 105 18.44 1.22 -5.70
N LEU A 106 18.13 1.89 -4.59
CA LEU A 106 17.22 1.36 -3.58
C LEU A 106 15.78 1.28 -4.09
N LEU A 107 15.35 2.25 -4.91
CA LEU A 107 14.03 2.21 -5.54
C LEU A 107 13.94 1.02 -6.50
N THR A 108 14.97 0.80 -7.32
CA THR A 108 15.04 -0.34 -8.24
C THR A 108 15.00 -1.66 -7.47
N ILE A 109 15.80 -1.82 -6.41
CA ILE A 109 15.82 -3.04 -5.60
C ILE A 109 14.46 -3.28 -4.96
N SER A 110 13.89 -2.28 -4.31
CA SER A 110 12.58 -2.40 -3.65
C SER A 110 11.46 -2.72 -4.65
N SER A 111 11.48 -2.12 -5.84
CA SER A 111 10.46 -2.34 -6.87
C SER A 111 10.58 -3.71 -7.56
N LEU A 112 11.80 -4.25 -7.70
CA LEU A 112 12.04 -5.55 -8.33
C LEU A 112 11.93 -6.73 -7.36
N MET A 113 11.99 -6.49 -6.04
CA MET A 113 11.92 -7.54 -5.03
C MET A 113 10.66 -8.44 -5.16
N PRO A 114 9.44 -7.91 -5.39
CA PRO A 114 8.26 -8.74 -5.63
C PRO A 114 8.40 -9.66 -6.85
N SER A 115 9.07 -9.21 -7.93
CA SER A 115 9.34 -10.06 -9.09
C SER A 115 10.25 -11.23 -8.72
N ALA A 116 11.28 -10.98 -7.90
CA ALA A 116 12.16 -12.06 -7.43
C ALA A 116 11.40 -13.09 -6.58
N VAL A 117 10.46 -12.65 -5.75
CA VAL A 117 9.57 -13.55 -4.98
C VAL A 117 8.74 -14.42 -5.91
N ILE A 118 8.11 -13.86 -6.95
CA ILE A 118 7.32 -14.65 -7.91
C ILE A 118 8.17 -15.65 -8.68
N VAL A 119 9.36 -15.24 -9.16
CA VAL A 119 10.28 -16.17 -9.85
C VAL A 119 10.69 -17.32 -8.93
N MET A 120 10.96 -17.04 -7.65
CA MET A 120 11.29 -18.07 -6.66
C MET A 120 10.14 -19.05 -6.45
N LEU A 121 8.90 -18.58 -6.33
CA LEU A 121 7.71 -19.45 -6.21
C LEU A 121 7.50 -20.30 -7.47
N GLY A 122 7.75 -19.74 -8.65
CA GLY A 122 7.68 -20.46 -9.92
C GLY A 122 8.72 -21.57 -10.02
N TYR A 123 9.98 -21.27 -9.65
CA TYR A 123 11.07 -22.24 -9.62
C TYR A 123 10.81 -23.37 -8.63
N ALA A 124 10.29 -23.05 -7.45
CA ALA A 124 9.87 -24.04 -6.45
C ALA A 124 8.63 -24.87 -6.87
N GLY A 125 7.99 -24.53 -7.99
CA GLY A 125 6.80 -25.20 -8.49
C GLY A 125 5.51 -24.89 -7.72
N LEU A 126 5.54 -23.91 -6.81
CA LEU A 126 4.41 -23.53 -5.94
C LEU A 126 3.40 -22.64 -6.66
N LEU A 127 3.83 -21.92 -7.69
CA LEU A 127 2.99 -21.06 -8.52
C LEU A 127 3.25 -21.35 -10.00
N ARG A 128 2.20 -21.73 -10.75
CA ARG A 128 2.33 -22.15 -12.16
C ARG A 128 1.18 -21.60 -13.01
N GLY A 129 1.33 -21.72 -14.33
CA GLY A 129 0.28 -21.38 -15.29
C GLY A 129 -0.04 -19.88 -15.33
N GLU A 130 -1.32 -19.56 -15.49
CA GLU A 130 -1.78 -18.18 -15.69
C GLU A 130 -1.54 -17.28 -14.48
N ALA A 131 -1.68 -17.80 -13.26
CA ALA A 131 -1.43 -17.02 -12.05
C ALA A 131 0.02 -16.53 -11.94
N PHE A 132 0.98 -17.40 -12.29
CA PHE A 132 2.39 -17.02 -12.36
C PHE A 132 2.61 -15.91 -13.38
N LYS A 133 2.06 -16.05 -14.59
CA LYS A 133 2.19 -15.05 -15.66
C LYS A 133 1.59 -13.71 -15.24
N ILE A 134 0.36 -13.70 -14.73
CA ILE A 134 -0.34 -12.48 -14.31
C ILE A 134 0.46 -11.74 -13.23
N LEU A 135 0.90 -12.45 -12.18
CA LEU A 135 1.63 -11.83 -11.08
C LEU A 135 3.01 -11.34 -11.53
N LEU A 136 3.75 -12.14 -12.32
CA LEU A 136 5.05 -11.71 -12.84
C LEU A 136 4.94 -10.49 -13.76
N THR A 137 3.94 -10.48 -14.65
CA THR A 137 3.69 -9.33 -15.53
C THR A 137 3.30 -8.10 -14.71
N ALA A 138 2.43 -8.24 -13.70
CA ALA A 138 2.04 -7.15 -12.82
C ALA A 138 3.26 -6.57 -12.07
N THR A 139 4.12 -7.42 -11.49
CA THR A 139 5.31 -6.94 -10.78
C THR A 139 6.29 -6.24 -11.72
N LEU A 140 6.55 -6.79 -12.91
CA LEU A 140 7.46 -6.17 -13.88
C LEU A 140 6.94 -4.83 -14.41
N ILE A 141 5.64 -4.73 -14.71
CA ILE A 141 5.01 -3.46 -15.12
C ILE A 141 5.12 -2.44 -13.98
N SER A 142 4.77 -2.83 -12.76
CA SER A 142 4.79 -1.96 -11.59
C SER A 142 6.20 -1.44 -11.28
N ALA A 143 7.22 -2.30 -11.43
CA ALA A 143 8.62 -1.93 -11.29
C ALA A 143 9.07 -0.99 -12.41
N GLY A 144 8.69 -1.30 -13.65
CA GLY A 144 8.97 -0.46 -14.82
C GLY A 144 8.42 0.96 -14.64
N ILE A 145 7.16 1.10 -14.21
CA ILE A 145 6.53 2.40 -13.93
C ILE A 145 7.30 3.15 -12.83
N SER A 146 7.66 2.48 -11.74
CA SER A 146 8.38 3.07 -10.61
C SER A 146 9.75 3.61 -11.01
N ILE A 147 10.52 2.80 -11.75
CA ILE A 147 11.86 3.16 -12.23
C ILE A 147 11.77 4.27 -13.29
N ALA A 148 10.87 4.14 -14.26
CA ALA A 148 10.67 5.12 -15.31
C ALA A 148 10.26 6.49 -14.73
N ALA A 149 9.35 6.52 -13.74
CA ALA A 149 8.95 7.75 -13.08
C ALA A 149 10.12 8.45 -12.36
N SER A 150 11.00 7.68 -11.70
CA SER A 150 12.19 8.23 -11.05
C SER A 150 13.23 8.73 -12.04
N ILE A 151 13.44 8.03 -13.16
CA ILE A 151 14.35 8.48 -14.23
C ILE A 151 13.82 9.76 -14.87
N ALA A 152 12.53 9.80 -15.20
CA ALA A 152 11.90 10.95 -15.84
C ALA A 152 11.89 12.19 -14.93
N ARG A 153 11.68 12.00 -13.62
CA ARG A 153 11.65 13.09 -12.63
C ARG A 153 12.39 12.70 -11.37
N LYS A 154 13.72 12.83 -11.42
CA LYS A 154 14.64 12.49 -10.31
C LYS A 154 14.31 13.23 -9.01
N GLU A 155 13.72 14.42 -9.09
CA GLU A 155 13.26 15.20 -7.93
C GLU A 155 12.29 14.42 -7.03
N PHE A 156 11.52 13.48 -7.59
CA PHE A 156 10.56 12.67 -6.83
C PHE A 156 11.12 11.36 -6.29
N THR A 157 12.37 11.00 -6.62
CA THR A 157 12.98 9.75 -6.17
C THR A 157 12.89 9.52 -4.65
N PRO A 158 13.11 10.51 -3.77
CA PRO A 158 12.87 10.35 -2.33
C PRO A 158 11.46 9.86 -1.99
N MET A 159 10.46 10.49 -2.60
CA MET A 159 9.04 10.21 -2.36
C MET A 159 8.64 8.85 -2.93
N LEU A 160 9.09 8.52 -4.15
CA LEU A 160 8.83 7.23 -4.78
C LEU A 160 9.46 6.08 -3.97
N LEU A 161 10.68 6.29 -3.46
CA LEU A 161 11.34 5.33 -2.59
C LEU A 161 10.56 5.13 -1.28
N ALA A 162 10.05 6.22 -0.69
CA ALA A 162 9.23 6.15 0.50
C ALA A 162 7.93 5.37 0.27
N CYS A 163 7.22 5.63 -0.85
CA CYS A 163 6.04 4.87 -1.26
C CYS A 163 6.36 3.38 -1.40
N SER A 164 7.45 3.05 -2.11
CA SER A 164 7.87 1.65 -2.32
C SER A 164 8.16 0.94 -1.00
N ILE A 165 8.99 1.52 -0.12
CA ILE A 165 9.36 0.87 1.14
C ILE A 165 8.16 0.77 2.10
N GLY A 166 7.36 1.83 2.23
CA GLY A 166 6.17 1.78 3.07
C GLY A 166 5.16 0.73 2.58
N LEU A 167 5.01 0.59 1.27
CA LEU A 167 4.13 -0.42 0.69
C LEU A 167 4.68 -1.84 0.88
N ILE A 168 6.01 -2.06 0.82
CA ILE A 168 6.62 -3.35 1.17
C ILE A 168 6.22 -3.74 2.60
N ILE A 169 6.36 -2.82 3.56
CA ILE A 169 6.05 -3.11 4.97
C ILE A 169 4.57 -3.45 5.13
N GLY A 170 3.67 -2.63 4.59
CA GLY A 170 2.23 -2.89 4.65
C GLY A 170 1.85 -4.22 4.00
N SER A 171 2.39 -4.49 2.80
CA SER A 171 2.13 -5.72 2.06
C SER A 171 2.67 -6.97 2.76
N LEU A 172 3.81 -6.86 3.46
CA LEU A 172 4.37 -7.98 4.24
C LEU A 172 3.47 -8.32 5.42
N ILE A 173 2.96 -7.30 6.13
CA ILE A 173 2.02 -7.48 7.23
C ILE A 173 0.72 -8.10 6.71
N ILE A 174 0.21 -7.67 5.55
CA ILE A 174 -0.97 -8.28 4.92
C ILE A 174 -0.69 -9.74 4.57
N GLY A 175 0.39 -10.03 3.83
CA GLY A 175 0.71 -11.38 3.39
C GLY A 175 0.83 -12.37 4.55
N ILE A 176 1.66 -12.05 5.54
CA ILE A 176 1.88 -12.90 6.73
C ILE A 176 0.61 -12.94 7.59
N GLY A 177 -0.04 -11.79 7.80
CA GLY A 177 -1.20 -11.66 8.67
C GLY A 177 -2.41 -12.43 8.17
N VAL A 178 -2.77 -12.31 6.88
CA VAL A 178 -3.90 -13.06 6.30
C VAL A 178 -3.61 -14.56 6.30
N TRP A 179 -2.37 -14.97 5.98
CA TRP A 179 -1.98 -16.37 6.08
C TRP A 179 -2.10 -16.91 7.49
N LEU A 180 -1.55 -16.20 8.48
CA LEU A 180 -1.61 -16.61 9.88
C LEU A 180 -3.06 -16.65 10.37
N PHE A 181 -3.87 -15.66 10.02
CA PHE A 181 -5.30 -15.63 10.34
C PHE A 181 -6.02 -16.87 9.81
N SER A 182 -5.72 -17.27 8.56
CA SER A 182 -6.33 -18.46 7.94
C SER A 182 -6.00 -19.76 8.66
N GLN A 183 -4.94 -19.81 9.48
CA GLN A 183 -4.61 -21.02 10.26
C GLN A 183 -5.55 -21.24 11.45
N PHE A 184 -6.19 -20.18 11.93
CA PHE A 184 -7.06 -20.22 13.12
C PHE A 184 -8.53 -19.91 12.81
N PHE A 185 -8.80 -19.21 11.71
CA PHE A 185 -10.12 -18.72 11.35
C PHE A 185 -10.38 -18.88 9.85
N THR A 186 -11.65 -19.02 9.48
CA THR A 186 -12.08 -18.99 8.08
C THR A 186 -12.04 -17.56 7.55
N LEU A 187 -11.45 -17.38 6.36
CA LEU A 187 -11.40 -16.10 5.68
C LEU A 187 -12.78 -15.71 5.12
N PRO A 188 -13.03 -14.41 4.84
CA PRO A 188 -14.30 -13.97 4.23
C PRO A 188 -14.63 -14.66 2.90
N SER A 189 -13.64 -15.22 2.21
CA SER A 189 -13.82 -16.02 0.98
C SER A 189 -14.21 -17.48 1.23
N GLY A 190 -14.25 -17.94 2.48
CA GLY A 190 -14.53 -19.32 2.86
C GLY A 190 -13.30 -20.21 3.05
N GLU A 191 -12.10 -19.73 2.69
CA GLU A 191 -10.87 -20.51 2.76
C GLU A 191 -10.28 -20.57 4.20
N SER A 192 -9.59 -21.66 4.52
CA SER A 192 -8.88 -21.84 5.80
C SER A 192 -7.67 -22.77 5.61
N MET A 193 -6.73 -22.75 6.56
CA MET A 193 -5.50 -23.56 6.54
C MET A 193 -4.71 -23.43 5.24
N LEU A 194 -4.62 -22.20 4.71
CA LEU A 194 -3.94 -21.95 3.45
C LEU A 194 -2.43 -22.19 3.57
N PRO A 195 -1.78 -22.69 2.50
CA PRO A 195 -0.35 -22.94 2.51
C PRO A 195 0.46 -21.64 2.63
N VAL A 196 1.68 -21.74 3.17
CA VAL A 196 2.55 -20.57 3.44
C VAL A 196 2.85 -19.73 2.20
N TRP A 197 2.84 -20.32 1.00
CA TRP A 197 3.07 -19.56 -0.24
C TRP A 197 1.94 -18.56 -0.54
N ALA A 198 0.74 -18.74 0.03
CA ALA A 198 -0.35 -17.77 -0.09
C ALA A 198 0.05 -16.41 0.50
N ALA A 199 0.85 -16.39 1.56
CA ALA A 199 1.41 -15.16 2.14
C ALA A 199 2.22 -14.37 1.11
N ALA A 200 3.04 -15.07 0.33
CA ALA A 200 3.86 -14.45 -0.71
C ALA A 200 3.00 -13.93 -1.88
N VAL A 201 1.93 -14.64 -2.24
CA VAL A 201 1.00 -14.16 -3.29
C VAL A 201 0.26 -12.90 -2.86
N TRP A 202 -0.27 -12.84 -1.64
CA TRP A 202 -0.90 -11.62 -1.12
C TRP A 202 0.07 -10.46 -0.98
N PHE A 203 1.30 -10.73 -0.51
CA PHE A 203 2.36 -9.73 -0.47
C PHE A 203 2.60 -9.13 -1.86
N VAL A 204 2.81 -9.97 -2.88
CA VAL A 204 3.09 -9.51 -4.24
C VAL A 204 1.89 -8.79 -4.85
N TRP A 205 0.70 -9.35 -4.68
CA TRP A 205 -0.53 -8.77 -5.21
C TRP A 205 -0.78 -7.36 -4.65
N THR A 206 -0.71 -7.21 -3.33
CA THR A 206 -0.90 -5.91 -2.66
C THR A 206 0.10 -4.90 -3.22
N PHE A 207 1.39 -5.25 -3.22
CA PHE A 207 2.42 -4.32 -3.70
C PHE A 207 2.22 -3.93 -5.17
N SER A 208 2.11 -4.92 -6.06
CA SER A 208 2.11 -4.69 -7.52
C SER A 208 0.85 -3.98 -8.01
N SER A 209 -0.28 -4.20 -7.33
CA SER A 209 -1.53 -3.52 -7.67
C SER A 209 -1.61 -2.08 -7.17
N GLU A 210 -0.92 -1.75 -6.07
CA GLU A 210 -1.02 -0.44 -5.44
C GLU A 210 0.10 0.54 -5.84
N ILE A 211 1.34 0.05 -6.03
CA ILE A 211 2.49 0.92 -6.30
C ILE A 211 2.33 1.80 -7.55
N PRO A 212 1.69 1.38 -8.67
CA PRO A 212 1.54 2.24 -9.84
C PRO A 212 0.75 3.51 -9.50
N PHE A 213 -0.30 3.39 -8.68
CA PHE A 213 -1.13 4.53 -8.27
C PHE A 213 -0.34 5.49 -7.38
N LEU A 214 0.42 4.95 -6.43
CA LEU A 214 1.26 5.77 -5.56
C LEU A 214 2.29 6.56 -6.37
N VAL A 215 2.99 5.90 -7.28
CA VAL A 215 4.05 6.51 -8.09
C VAL A 215 3.49 7.59 -9.04
N ILE A 216 2.32 7.36 -9.62
CA ILE A 216 1.72 8.29 -10.59
C ILE A 216 1.08 9.48 -9.87
N PHE A 217 0.24 9.23 -8.87
CA PHE A 217 -0.62 10.27 -8.30
C PHE A 217 -0.02 11.00 -7.10
N VAL A 218 0.77 10.34 -6.25
CA VAL A 218 1.27 10.99 -5.02
C VAL A 218 2.17 12.20 -5.34
N PRO A 219 3.18 12.11 -6.24
CA PRO A 219 4.01 13.28 -6.56
C PRO A 219 3.21 14.43 -7.16
N PHE A 220 2.21 14.10 -8.00
CA PHE A 220 1.34 15.07 -8.63
C PHE A 220 0.47 15.82 -7.61
N LEU A 221 -0.20 15.09 -6.73
CA LEU A 221 -1.10 15.65 -5.71
C LEU A 221 -0.32 16.45 -4.67
N VAL A 222 0.84 15.95 -4.22
CA VAL A 222 1.72 16.69 -3.30
C VAL A 222 2.10 18.04 -3.91
N LYS A 223 2.54 18.06 -5.18
CA LYS A 223 2.93 19.32 -5.85
C LYS A 223 1.77 20.31 -6.00
N ILE A 224 0.55 19.84 -6.24
CA ILE A 224 -0.65 20.70 -6.28
C ILE A 224 -0.94 21.27 -4.90
N LEU A 225 -0.93 20.43 -3.87
CA LEU A 225 -1.25 20.84 -2.50
C LEU A 225 -0.20 21.78 -1.93
N GLU A 226 1.08 21.59 -2.24
CA GLU A 226 2.15 22.53 -1.87
C GLU A 226 1.93 23.92 -2.46
N LYS A 227 1.45 24.01 -3.70
CA LYS A 227 1.11 25.29 -4.34
C LYS A 227 -0.13 25.92 -3.72
N ALA A 228 -1.14 25.12 -3.39
CA ALA A 228 -2.39 25.59 -2.79
C ALA A 228 -2.25 25.97 -1.31
N LEU A 229 -1.28 25.39 -0.58
CA LEU A 229 -1.07 25.58 0.85
C LEU A 229 0.35 26.11 1.19
N PRO A 230 0.74 27.30 0.71
CA PRO A 230 2.11 27.80 0.82
C PRO A 230 2.59 28.04 2.27
N SER A 231 1.66 28.25 3.22
CA SER A 231 1.99 28.44 4.63
C SER A 231 2.61 27.20 5.30
N ARG A 232 2.42 25.99 4.74
CA ARG A 232 3.02 24.76 5.27
C ARG A 232 4.48 24.55 4.87
N ARG A 233 5.00 25.34 3.94
CA ARG A 233 6.41 25.32 3.53
C ARG A 233 7.35 25.83 4.62
N ARG A 234 6.86 26.69 5.53
CA ARG A 234 7.68 27.48 6.47
C ARG A 234 8.02 26.80 7.80
N VAL A 235 7.45 25.62 8.10
CA VAL A 235 7.66 24.91 9.38
C VAL A 235 8.66 23.75 9.25
N GLN A 236 9.27 23.56 8.08
CA GLN A 236 10.13 22.41 7.79
C GLN A 236 11.46 22.78 7.10
N GLY A 237 11.86 24.05 7.18
CA GLY A 237 13.22 24.50 6.85
C GLY A 237 14.08 24.49 8.10
#